data_AF-Q70M45-F1
#
_entry.id   AF-Q70M45-F1
#
_cell.length_a   1.000
_cell.length_b   1.000
_cell.length_c   1.000
_cell.angle_alpha   90.00
_cell.angle_beta   90.00
_cell.angle_gamma   90.00
#
_symmetry.space_group_name_H-M   'P 1'
#
loop_
_entity.id
_entity.type
_entity.pdbx_description
1 polymer ?
#
loop_
_entity_poly.entity_id
_entity_poly.type
_entity_poly.pdbx_seq_one_letter_code
_entity_poly.pdbx_strand_id
1 'polypeptide(L)'
;AIEVGGTTGMTEEKMQAVVEACSEHDVPLYIEPGVDATVVHTDSLDGYLIPIVFNAGDVSWMTGAHKEWVIDWARTNTEAYIVLNPDSSVATYTQANCDLDAEDVAAYATIAERMFGQEIVYVEYSGTFGDPEIVAAAGDALDEATLFY
;
A
#
# COMPACT_ATOMS: atom_id res chain seq x y z
N ALA A 1 6.56 -1.11 -13.80
CA ALA A 1 6.09 -2.35 -13.18
C ALA A 1 4.58 -2.45 -13.41
N ILE A 2 4.01 -3.63 -13.22
CA ILE A 2 2.58 -3.84 -13.04
C ILE A 2 2.40 -4.24 -11.58
N GLU A 3 1.45 -3.60 -10.92
CA GLU A 3 1.02 -3.95 -9.57
C GLU A 3 -0.42 -4.45 -9.66
N VAL A 4 -0.67 -5.62 -9.07
CA VAL A 4 -2.00 -6.23 -9.03
C VAL A 4 -2.50 -6.14 -7.59
N GLY A 5 -3.46 -5.26 -7.34
CA GLY A 5 -4.05 -5.01 -6.03
C GLY A 5 -5.54 -4.68 -6.13
N GLY A 6 -6.22 -4.64 -4.98
CA GLY A 6 -7.63 -4.31 -4.92
C GLY A 6 -8.24 -4.44 -3.53
N THR A 7 -9.29 -3.68 -3.26
CA THR A 7 -9.94 -3.61 -1.94
C THR A 7 -11.05 -4.65 -1.77
N THR A 8 -12.16 -4.52 -2.50
CA THR A 8 -13.36 -5.34 -2.25
C THR A 8 -13.57 -6.45 -3.27
N GLY A 9 -13.90 -7.66 -2.79
CA GLY A 9 -14.31 -8.78 -3.66
C GLY A 9 -13.17 -9.45 -4.42
N MET A 10 -11.94 -9.25 -3.98
CA MET A 10 -10.76 -9.98 -4.44
C MET A 10 -10.82 -11.42 -3.95
N THR A 11 -10.46 -12.35 -4.83
CA THR A 11 -10.33 -13.78 -4.53
C THR A 11 -9.05 -14.29 -5.16
N GLU A 12 -8.49 -15.38 -4.64
CA GLU A 12 -7.21 -15.91 -5.13
C GLU A 12 -7.30 -16.26 -6.61
N GLU A 13 -8.41 -16.88 -7.03
CA GLU A 13 -8.69 -17.18 -8.44
C GLU A 13 -8.67 -15.93 -9.34
N LYS A 14 -9.26 -14.82 -8.90
CA LYS A 14 -9.27 -13.57 -9.67
C LYS A 14 -7.88 -12.96 -9.75
N MET A 15 -7.17 -12.92 -8.63
CA MET A 15 -5.80 -12.40 -8.57
C MET A 15 -4.87 -13.23 -9.44
N GLN A 16 -4.96 -14.56 -9.38
CA GLN A 16 -4.17 -15.48 -10.18
C GLN A 16 -4.43 -15.28 -11.67
N ALA A 17 -5.68 -15.15 -12.10
CA ALA A 17 -6.00 -14.91 -13.51
C ALA A 17 -5.37 -13.61 -14.05
N VAL A 18 -5.32 -12.54 -13.23
CA VAL A 18 -4.67 -11.28 -13.62
C VAL A 18 -3.15 -11.44 -13.65
N VAL A 19 -2.56 -12.06 -12.62
CA VAL A 19 -1.11 -12.32 -12.56
C VAL A 19 -0.64 -13.16 -13.75
N GLU A 20 -1.36 -14.23 -14.11
CA GLU A 20 -1.06 -15.06 -15.28
C GLU A 20 -1.09 -14.23 -16.57
N ALA A 21 -2.14 -13.44 -16.78
CA ALA A 21 -2.25 -12.58 -17.95
C ALA A 21 -1.12 -11.53 -18.04
N CYS A 22 -0.71 -10.95 -16.90
CA CYS A 22 0.37 -9.98 -16.85
C CYS A 22 1.76 -10.62 -17.01
N SER A 23 1.94 -11.87 -16.58
CA SER A 23 3.22 -12.59 -16.62
C SER A 23 3.73 -12.90 -18.03
N GLU A 24 2.86 -12.77 -19.05
CA GLU A 24 3.25 -12.90 -20.46
C GLU A 24 4.11 -11.71 -20.95
N HIS A 25 4.22 -10.65 -20.15
CA HIS A 25 4.96 -9.44 -20.47
C HIS A 25 6.27 -9.34 -19.68
N ASP A 26 7.33 -8.88 -20.35
CA ASP A 26 8.66 -8.69 -19.75
C ASP A 26 8.73 -7.36 -18.98
N VAL A 27 7.90 -7.22 -17.95
CA VAL A 27 7.85 -6.07 -17.04
C VAL A 27 7.76 -6.56 -15.59
N PRO A 28 8.39 -5.87 -14.62
CA PRO A 28 8.31 -6.28 -13.24
C PRO A 28 6.85 -6.38 -12.75
N LEU A 29 6.48 -7.48 -12.10
CA LEU A 29 5.13 -7.80 -11.68
C LEU A 29 5.05 -8.01 -10.16
N TYR A 30 4.25 -7.18 -9.50
CA TYR A 30 4.05 -7.22 -8.06
C TYR A 30 2.59 -7.48 -7.72
N ILE A 31 2.34 -7.99 -6.53
CA ILE A 31 0.99 -8.14 -5.99
C ILE A 31 0.89 -7.39 -4.65
N GLU A 32 -0.25 -6.74 -4.45
CA GLU A 32 -0.65 -6.13 -3.19
C GLU A 32 -1.76 -6.98 -2.55
N PRO A 33 -1.47 -7.73 -1.48
CA PRO A 33 -2.47 -8.57 -0.82
C PRO A 33 -3.50 -7.73 -0.03
N GLY A 34 -4.77 -8.10 -0.15
CA GLY A 34 -5.82 -7.61 0.75
C GLY A 34 -5.82 -8.32 2.11
N VAL A 35 -6.63 -7.80 3.05
CA VAL A 35 -6.69 -8.30 4.45
C VAL A 35 -7.08 -9.76 4.59
N ASP A 36 -7.88 -10.29 3.67
CA ASP A 36 -8.28 -11.71 3.67
C ASP A 36 -7.15 -12.68 3.27
N ALA A 37 -5.90 -12.20 3.23
CA ALA A 37 -4.71 -12.99 2.90
C ALA A 37 -4.83 -13.68 1.52
N THR A 38 -5.48 -12.99 0.58
CA THR A 38 -5.57 -13.46 -0.80
C THR A 38 -4.20 -13.26 -1.45
N VAL A 39 -3.31 -14.22 -1.26
CA VAL A 39 -1.96 -14.18 -1.79
C VAL A 39 -1.82 -15.20 -2.90
N VAL A 40 -1.34 -14.75 -4.05
CA VAL A 40 -0.91 -15.63 -5.13
C VAL A 40 0.57 -15.94 -4.95
N HIS A 41 0.90 -17.23 -4.90
CA HIS A 41 2.28 -17.70 -4.81
C HIS A 41 2.73 -18.25 -6.15
N THR A 42 3.63 -17.52 -6.82
CA THR A 42 4.21 -17.93 -8.10
C THR A 42 5.59 -17.31 -8.28
N ASP A 43 6.45 -18.03 -9.00
CA ASP A 43 7.79 -17.56 -9.37
C ASP A 43 7.77 -16.48 -10.46
N SER A 44 6.60 -16.23 -11.07
CA SER A 44 6.42 -15.17 -12.08
C SER A 44 6.27 -13.77 -11.48
N LEU A 45 6.11 -13.65 -10.16
CA LEU A 45 6.14 -12.35 -9.49
C LEU A 45 7.58 -11.90 -9.30
N ASP A 46 7.83 -10.59 -9.26
CA ASP A 46 9.11 -10.03 -8.83
C ASP A 46 9.13 -9.79 -7.32
N GLY A 47 7.95 -9.62 -6.72
CA GLY A 47 7.81 -9.51 -5.28
C GLY A 47 6.41 -9.18 -4.83
N TYR A 48 6.32 -8.83 -3.56
CA TYR A 48 5.09 -8.44 -2.89
C TYR A 48 5.22 -7.00 -2.39
N LEU A 49 4.17 -6.21 -2.58
CA LEU A 49 4.02 -4.89 -2.02
C LEU A 49 3.01 -5.00 -0.87
N ILE A 50 3.42 -4.66 0.34
CA ILE A 50 2.70 -4.99 1.57
C ILE A 50 2.25 -3.68 2.26
N PRO A 51 0.96 -3.32 2.16
CA PRO A 51 0.48 -2.05 2.67
C PRO A 51 0.36 -2.07 4.20
N ILE A 52 1.02 -1.12 4.85
CA ILE A 52 0.86 -0.81 6.27
C ILE A 52 0.15 0.55 6.33
N VAL A 53 -1.11 0.59 6.75
CA VAL A 53 -1.90 1.83 6.71
C VAL A 53 -1.69 2.61 8.01
N PHE A 54 -0.90 3.69 7.94
CA PHE A 54 -0.45 4.44 9.12
C PHE A 54 -1.55 5.27 9.79
N ASN A 55 -2.53 5.72 9.00
CA ASN A 55 -3.68 6.48 9.49
C ASN A 55 -4.96 5.64 9.61
N ALA A 56 -4.85 4.31 9.67
CA ALA A 56 -5.99 3.42 9.87
C ALA A 56 -6.63 3.56 11.27
N GLY A 57 -7.94 3.35 11.35
CA GLY A 57 -8.69 3.31 12.60
C GLY A 57 -8.61 1.96 13.33
N ASP A 58 -8.11 0.90 12.66
CA ASP A 58 -8.01 -0.46 13.18
C ASP A 58 -6.60 -1.02 13.00
N VAL A 59 -6.01 -1.57 14.08
CA VAL A 59 -4.64 -2.12 14.11
C VAL A 59 -4.44 -3.33 13.19
N SER A 60 -5.52 -3.97 12.74
CA SER A 60 -5.48 -5.03 11.71
C SER A 60 -4.74 -4.58 10.45
N TRP A 61 -4.88 -3.31 10.08
CA TRP A 61 -4.23 -2.69 8.91
C TRP A 61 -2.77 -2.29 9.10
N MET A 62 -2.27 -2.36 10.32
CA MET A 62 -0.85 -2.08 10.61
C MET A 62 -0.07 -3.37 10.87
N THR A 63 -0.63 -4.30 11.64
CA THR A 63 0.08 -5.54 12.03
C THR A 63 -0.82 -6.76 12.12
N GLY A 64 -2.12 -6.60 12.34
CA GLY A 64 -3.01 -7.72 12.63
C GLY A 64 -3.27 -8.64 11.44
N ALA A 65 -3.36 -8.12 10.21
CA ALA A 65 -3.48 -8.92 8.99
C ALA A 65 -2.14 -9.56 8.60
N HIS A 66 -1.07 -8.77 8.64
CA HIS A 66 0.29 -9.19 8.27
C HIS A 66 0.77 -10.47 8.99
N LYS A 67 0.39 -10.65 10.26
CA LYS A 67 0.75 -11.85 11.03
C LYS A 67 0.07 -13.14 10.56
N GLU A 68 -1.04 -13.04 9.83
CA GLU A 68 -1.78 -14.19 9.29
C GLU A 68 -1.31 -14.55 7.87
N TRP A 69 -0.55 -13.66 7.22
CA TRP A 69 -0.10 -13.83 5.85
C TRP A 69 1.06 -14.84 5.78
N VAL A 70 0.90 -15.84 4.91
CA VAL A 70 1.95 -16.82 4.63
C VAL A 70 2.69 -16.38 3.38
N ILE A 71 3.65 -15.47 3.49
CA ILE A 71 4.38 -14.89 2.35
C ILE A 71 5.89 -15.05 2.45
N ASP A 72 6.56 -15.02 1.30
CA ASP A 72 8.03 -15.00 1.24
C ASP A 72 8.55 -13.59 1.54
N TRP A 73 8.81 -13.33 2.83
CA TRP A 73 9.33 -12.06 3.33
C TRP A 73 10.69 -11.65 2.73
N ALA A 74 11.43 -12.55 2.07
CA ALA A 74 12.65 -12.17 1.36
C ALA A 74 12.38 -11.39 0.07
N ARG A 75 11.12 -11.42 -0.42
CA ARG A 75 10.66 -10.77 -1.66
C ARG A 75 9.59 -9.72 -1.42
N THR A 76 9.43 -9.28 -0.16
CA THR A 76 8.44 -8.26 0.23
C THR A 76 9.09 -6.89 0.35
N ASN A 77 8.40 -5.87 -0.12
CA ASN A 77 8.66 -4.48 0.26
C ASN A 77 7.40 -3.95 0.95
N THR A 78 7.54 -3.28 2.08
CA THR A 78 6.40 -2.71 2.81
C THR A 78 6.17 -1.27 2.39
N GLU A 79 4.90 -0.88 2.37
CA GLU A 79 4.48 0.44 1.92
C GLU A 79 3.73 1.15 3.03
N ALA A 80 4.24 2.30 3.46
CA ALA A 80 3.56 3.12 4.45
C ALA A 80 2.43 3.91 3.79
N TYR A 81 1.22 3.34 3.81
CA TYR A 81 0.04 3.97 3.25
C TYR A 81 -0.47 5.11 4.15
N ILE A 82 -0.73 6.25 3.52
CA ILE A 82 -1.44 7.40 4.08
C ILE A 82 -2.68 7.64 3.20
N VAL A 83 -3.84 7.16 3.64
CA VAL A 83 -5.09 7.22 2.86
C VAL A 83 -5.77 8.56 3.08
N LEU A 84 -6.03 9.31 2.01
CA LEU A 84 -6.45 10.71 2.11
C LEU A 84 -7.75 11.05 1.39
N ASN A 85 -8.32 10.12 0.60
CA ASN A 85 -9.67 10.31 0.06
C ASN A 85 -10.73 9.69 0.98
N PRO A 86 -11.49 10.47 1.78
CA PRO A 86 -12.52 9.94 2.70
C PRO A 86 -13.69 9.25 1.97
N ASP A 87 -13.94 9.59 0.71
CA ASP A 87 -15.04 9.03 -0.09
C ASP A 87 -14.67 7.69 -0.76
N SER A 88 -13.43 7.23 -0.57
CA SER A 88 -12.93 6.01 -1.19
C SER A 88 -13.37 4.74 -0.46
N SER A 89 -13.45 3.64 -1.21
CA SER A 89 -13.68 2.31 -0.61
C SER A 89 -12.54 1.91 0.32
N VAL A 90 -11.28 2.28 0.02
CA VAL A 90 -10.14 1.98 0.89
C VAL A 90 -10.21 2.75 2.21
N ALA A 91 -10.61 4.03 2.21
CA ALA A 91 -10.79 4.79 3.46
C ALA A 91 -11.87 4.17 4.35
N THR A 92 -13.00 3.78 3.76
CA THR A 92 -14.07 3.09 4.51
C THR A 92 -13.60 1.74 5.05
N TYR A 93 -12.90 0.96 4.23
CA TYR A 93 -12.48 -0.40 4.57
C TYR A 93 -11.37 -0.42 5.65
N THR A 94 -10.46 0.54 5.59
CA THR A 94 -9.35 0.72 6.55
C THR A 94 -9.75 1.54 7.79
N GLN A 95 -10.95 2.14 7.76
CA GLN A 95 -11.39 3.13 8.74
C GLN A 95 -10.38 4.29 8.88
N ALA A 96 -9.75 4.69 7.77
CA ALA A 96 -8.69 5.68 7.79
C ALA A 96 -9.19 7.05 8.24
N ASN A 97 -8.42 7.70 9.12
CA ASN A 97 -8.60 9.10 9.42
C ASN A 97 -8.03 9.95 8.28
N CYS A 98 -8.90 10.46 7.41
CA CYS A 98 -8.53 11.30 6.28
C CYS A 98 -8.59 12.81 6.57
N ASP A 99 -9.02 13.21 7.78
CA ASP A 99 -9.01 14.62 8.21
C ASP A 99 -7.59 15.00 8.66
N LEU A 100 -6.69 15.09 7.69
CA LEU A 100 -5.26 15.35 7.87
C LEU A 100 -4.86 16.55 7.01
N ASP A 101 -4.08 17.45 7.60
CA ASP A 101 -3.44 18.53 6.84
C ASP A 101 -2.03 18.14 6.35
N ALA A 102 -1.36 19.08 5.70
CA ALA A 102 -0.01 18.86 5.17
C ALA A 102 1.04 18.57 6.28
N GLU A 103 0.88 19.15 7.48
CA GLU A 103 1.79 18.89 8.60
C GLU A 103 1.57 17.49 9.17
N ASP A 104 0.31 17.05 9.29
CA ASP A 104 -0.02 15.69 9.70
C ASP A 104 0.55 14.64 8.74
N VAL A 105 0.41 14.86 7.42
CA VAL A 105 0.93 13.93 6.40
C VAL A 105 2.46 13.90 6.41
N ALA A 106 3.12 15.06 6.51
CA ALA A 106 4.57 15.14 6.66
C ALA A 106 5.05 14.39 7.92
N ALA A 107 4.31 14.50 9.03
CA ALA A 107 4.62 13.78 10.26
C ALA A 107 4.48 12.25 10.09
N TYR A 108 3.42 11.78 9.41
CA TYR A 108 3.25 10.37 9.09
C TYR A 108 4.38 9.85 8.20
N ALA A 109 4.73 10.58 7.14
CA ALA A 109 5.86 10.26 6.27
C ALA A 109 7.18 10.17 7.06
N THR A 110 7.43 11.15 7.94
CA THR A 110 8.63 11.18 8.79
C THR A 110 8.72 9.96 9.71
N ILE A 111 7.63 9.57 10.38
CA ILE A 111 7.67 8.40 11.27
C ILE A 111 7.75 7.10 10.48
N ALA A 112 7.11 7.01 9.31
CA ALA A 112 7.21 5.85 8.44
C ALA A 112 8.68 5.57 8.07
N GLU A 113 9.39 6.57 7.56
CA GLU A 113 10.80 6.44 7.21
C GLU A 113 11.69 6.27 8.45
N ARG A 114 11.68 7.23 9.37
CA ARG A 114 12.73 7.32 10.40
C ARG A 114 12.51 6.39 11.59
N MET A 115 11.25 6.18 11.97
CA MET A 115 10.92 5.35 13.13
C MET A 115 10.67 3.89 12.73
N PHE A 116 10.01 3.66 11.60
CA PHE A 116 9.63 2.33 11.13
C PHE A 116 10.53 1.79 10.01
N GLY A 117 11.48 2.57 9.50
CA GLY A 117 12.43 2.13 8.48
C GLY A 117 11.77 1.81 7.14
N GLN A 118 10.64 2.43 6.83
CA GLN A 118 9.92 2.18 5.59
C GLN A 118 10.68 2.77 4.41
N GLU A 119 10.90 1.96 3.37
CA GLU A 119 11.57 2.37 2.14
C GLU A 119 10.60 2.98 1.11
N ILE A 120 9.30 2.75 1.31
CA ILE A 120 8.23 3.29 0.47
C ILE A 120 7.18 3.97 1.37
N VAL A 121 6.82 5.19 1.01
CA VAL A 121 5.66 5.90 1.56
C VAL A 121 4.68 6.14 0.43
N TYR A 122 3.42 5.73 0.61
CA TYR A 122 2.38 5.82 -0.41
C TYR A 122 1.30 6.79 0.05
N VAL A 123 1.17 7.92 -0.66
CA VAL A 123 0.06 8.86 -0.50
C VAL A 123 -1.12 8.41 -1.38
N GLU A 124 -2.20 7.92 -0.75
CA GLU A 124 -3.29 7.24 -1.45
C GLU A 124 -4.56 8.11 -1.52
N TYR A 125 -4.93 8.54 -2.74
CA TYR A 125 -6.10 9.36 -3.05
C TYR A 125 -7.14 8.64 -3.93
N SER A 126 -7.22 7.31 -3.84
CA SER A 126 -8.01 6.46 -4.74
C SER A 126 -9.37 7.02 -5.12
N GLY A 127 -9.62 7.14 -6.42
CA GLY A 127 -10.86 7.68 -6.97
C GLY A 127 -10.91 9.21 -7.12
N THR A 128 -9.88 9.95 -6.72
CA THR A 128 -9.76 11.40 -6.97
C THR A 128 -8.32 11.81 -7.27
N PHE A 129 -8.14 13.00 -7.84
CA PHE A 129 -6.83 13.65 -7.87
C PHE A 129 -6.57 14.25 -6.48
N GLY A 130 -5.44 13.89 -5.88
CA GLY A 130 -4.97 14.39 -4.60
C GLY A 130 -4.45 15.81 -4.65
N ASP A 131 -4.32 16.41 -3.46
CA ASP A 131 -3.82 17.77 -3.30
C ASP A 131 -2.29 17.80 -3.49
N PRO A 132 -1.77 18.50 -4.52
CA PRO A 132 -0.34 18.58 -4.77
C PRO A 132 0.46 19.15 -3.60
N GLU A 133 -0.12 20.03 -2.78
CA GLU A 133 0.57 20.60 -1.62
C GLU A 133 0.77 19.54 -0.53
N ILE A 134 -0.21 18.65 -0.32
CA ILE A 134 -0.09 17.54 0.64
C ILE A 134 0.90 16.49 0.14
N VAL A 135 0.85 16.14 -1.14
CA VAL A 135 1.82 15.19 -1.74
C VAL A 135 3.24 15.75 -1.65
N ALA A 136 3.43 17.05 -1.92
CA ALA A 136 4.72 17.71 -1.77
C ALA A 136 5.20 17.70 -0.31
N ALA A 137 4.32 17.95 0.65
CA ALA A 137 4.66 17.91 2.07
C ALA A 137 5.13 16.52 2.54
N ALA A 138 4.52 15.44 2.02
CA ALA A 138 5.03 14.08 2.24
C ALA A 138 6.44 13.92 1.67
N GLY A 139 6.66 14.33 0.42
CA GLY A 139 7.96 14.19 -0.26
C GLY A 139 9.08 15.01 0.38
N ASP A 140 8.79 16.25 0.80
CA ASP A 140 9.75 17.14 1.45
C ASP A 140 10.17 16.65 2.85
N ALA A 141 9.36 15.77 3.47
CA ALA A 141 9.64 15.19 4.78
C ALA A 141 10.53 13.94 4.73
N LEU A 142 10.71 13.34 3.55
CA LEU A 142 11.51 12.12 3.33
C LEU A 142 12.96 12.46 2.94
N ASP A 143 13.90 11.64 3.41
CA ASP A 143 15.32 11.76 3.03
C ASP A 143 15.72 10.68 2.01
N GLU A 144 15.34 9.42 2.23
CA GLU A 144 15.77 8.25 1.45
C GLU A 144 14.61 7.42 0.90
N ALA A 145 13.47 7.39 1.60
CA ALA A 145 12.31 6.63 1.18
C ALA A 145 11.73 7.17 -0.14
N THR A 146 11.21 6.25 -0.96
CA THR A 146 10.54 6.61 -2.20
C THR A 146 9.08 6.97 -1.93
N LEU A 147 8.65 8.13 -2.41
CA LEU A 147 7.24 8.53 -2.38
C LEU A 147 6.49 7.96 -3.58
N PHE A 148 5.39 7.24 -3.33
CA PHE A 148 4.41 6.80 -4.33
C PHE A 148 3.16 7.69 -4.26
N TYR A 149 2.65 8.07 -5.44
CA TYR A 149 1.42 8.83 -5.68
C TYR A 149 0.98 8.71 -7.15
#